data_AF-A0AB33JA56-F1
#
_entry.id   AF-A0AB33JA56-F1
#
_cell.length_a   1.000
_cell.length_b   1.000
_cell.length_c   1.000
_cell.angle_alpha   90.00
_cell.angle_beta   90.00
_cell.angle_gamma   90.00
#
_symmetry.space_group_name_H-M   'P 1'
#
loop_
_entity.id
_entity.type
_entity.pdbx_description
1 polymer ?
#
loop_
_entity_poly.entity_id
_entity_poly.type
_entity_poly.pdbx_seq_one_letter_code
_entity_poly.pdbx_strand_id
1 'polypeptide(L)' 'MNIKNIFSKTILRGEYETFKYYRYLRKLTDDQLADIVKRERNNQGWCSQRSYFLAALRKICQKRNVEYCW' A
#
# COMPACT_ATOMS: atom_id res chain seq x y z
N MET A 1 8.24 29.19 7.78
CA MET A 1 7.55 27.89 7.54
C MET A 1 8.31 26.82 8.33
N ASN A 2 7.73 26.31 9.42
CA ASN A 2 8.44 25.46 10.39
C ASN A 2 8.45 24.01 9.91
N ILE A 3 9.63 23.54 9.48
CA ILE A 3 9.85 22.24 8.83
C ILE A 3 9.33 21.06 9.67
N LYS A 4 9.35 21.18 11.01
CA LYS A 4 8.85 20.15 11.94
C LYS A 4 7.35 19.81 11.76
N ASN A 5 6.55 20.76 11.29
CA ASN A 5 5.08 20.59 11.15
C ASN A 5 4.66 19.97 9.79
N ILE A 6 5.57 19.93 8.81
CA ILE A 6 5.30 19.33 7.49
C ILE A 6 5.53 17.82 7.54
N PHE A 7 6.61 17.39 8.22
CA PHE A 7 6.90 15.97 8.41
C PHE A 7 5.82 15.26 9.23
N SER A 8 5.32 15.88 10.30
CA SER A 8 4.23 15.29 11.10
C SER A 8 2.96 15.08 10.28
N LYS A 9 2.51 16.09 9.52
CA LYS A 9 1.32 15.98 8.66
C LYS A 9 1.49 14.96 7.54
N THR A 10 2.68 14.86 6.96
CA THR A 10 2.96 13.93 5.86
C THR A 10 3.03 12.48 6.33
N ILE A 11 3.63 12.24 7.50
CA ILE A 11 3.66 10.92 8.15
C ILE A 11 2.23 10.47 8.48
N LEU A 12 1.45 11.34 9.15
CA LEU A 12 0.05 11.05 9.48
C LEU A 12 -0.79 10.74 8.23
N ARG A 13 -0.56 11.46 7.13
CA ARG A 13 -1.24 11.20 5.85
C ARG A 13 -0.85 9.86 5.25
N GLY A 14 0.43 9.52 5.25
CA GLY A 14 0.92 8.25 4.72
C GLY A 14 0.37 7.05 5.49
N GLU A 15 0.35 7.13 6.81
CA GLU A 15 -0.24 6.11 7.68
C GLU A 15 -1.75 5.98 7.45
N TYR A 16 -2.47 7.10 7.35
CA TYR A 16 -3.90 7.12 7.08
C TYR A 16 -4.24 6.44 5.74
N GLU A 17 -3.55 6.81 4.65
CA GLU A 17 -3.80 6.21 3.33
C GLU A 17 -3.43 4.72 3.30
N THR A 18 -2.30 4.34 3.91
CA THR A 18 -1.88 2.94 4.02
C THR A 18 -2.94 2.12 4.77
N PHE A 19 -3.47 2.64 5.87
CA PHE A 19 -4.53 1.98 6.63
C PHE A 19 -5.84 1.86 5.82
N LYS A 20 -6.22 2.92 5.10
CA LYS A 20 -7.39 2.94 4.21
C LYS A 20 -7.27 1.86 3.12
N TYR A 21 -6.13 1.77 2.44
CA TYR A 21 -5.88 0.73 1.45
C TYR A 21 -5.89 -0.67 2.07
N TYR A 22 -5.28 -0.85 3.25
CA TYR A 22 -5.30 -2.14 3.94
C TYR A 22 -6.74 -2.60 4.24
N ARG A 23 -7.62 -1.69 4.69
CA ARG A 23 -9.04 -2.01 4.93
C ARG A 23 -9.80 -2.41 3.66
N TYR A 24 -9.47 -1.78 2.53
CA TYR A 24 -10.03 -2.14 1.23
C TYR A 24 -9.54 -3.54 0.80
N LEU A 25 -8.22 -3.76 0.79
CA LEU A 25 -7.60 -5.02 0.35
C LEU A 25 -7.99 -6.21 1.24
N ARG A 26 -8.24 -5.99 2.55
CA ARG A 26 -8.72 -7.03 3.47
C ARG A 26 -10.09 -7.61 3.08
N LYS A 27 -10.86 -6.94 2.22
CA LYS A 27 -12.16 -7.44 1.74
C LYS A 27 -12.04 -8.31 0.49
N LEU A 28 -10.88 -8.33 -0.15
CA LEU A 28 -10.64 -9.08 -1.38
C LEU A 28 -10.30 -10.54 -1.06
N THR A 29 -10.50 -11.41 -2.04
CA THR A 29 -10.03 -12.81 -2.01
C THR A 29 -8.53 -12.87 -2.28
N ASP A 30 -7.93 -14.03 -2.04
CA ASP A 30 -6.49 -14.21 -2.27
C ASP A 30 -6.14 -14.20 -3.76
N ASP A 31 -7.00 -14.74 -4.62
CA ASP A 31 -6.86 -14.64 -6.09
C ASP A 31 -6.87 -13.18 -6.56
N GLN A 32 -7.79 -12.37 -6.03
CA GLN A 32 -7.86 -10.94 -6.34
C GLN A 32 -6.61 -10.19 -5.87
N LEU A 33 -6.03 -10.58 -4.72
CA LEU A 33 -4.78 -10.00 -4.25
C LEU A 33 -3.62 -10.37 -5.18
N ALA A 34 -3.54 -11.63 -5.63
CA ALA A 34 -2.51 -12.09 -6.56
C ALA A 34 -2.58 -11.34 -7.91
N ASP A 35 -3.79 -11.14 -8.45
CA ASP A 35 -4.00 -10.36 -9.68
C ASP A 35 -3.54 -8.90 -9.51
N ILE A 36 -3.81 -8.30 -8.36
CA ILE A 36 -3.35 -6.94 -8.03
C ILE A 36 -1.82 -6.89 -7.96
N VAL A 37 -1.16 -7.85 -7.30
CA VAL A 37 0.30 -7.94 -7.25
C VAL A 37 0.88 -8.01 -8.66
N LYS A 38 0.32 -8.86 -9.52
CA LYS A 38 0.75 -9.00 -10.92
C LYS A 38 0.58 -7.70 -11.72
N ARG A 39 -0.55 -7.01 -11.54
CA ARG A 39 -0.79 -5.70 -12.19
C ARG A 39 0.20 -4.64 -11.72
N GLU A 40 0.41 -4.53 -10.41
CA GLU A 40 1.31 -3.53 -9.85
C GLU A 40 2.77 -3.78 -10.23
N ARG A 41 3.19 -5.04 -10.40
CA ARG A 41 4.54 -5.41 -10.86
C ARG A 41 4.91 -4.78 -12.20
N ASN A 42 3.95 -4.70 -13.12
CA ASN A 42 4.17 -4.14 -14.45
C ASN A 42 4.12 -2.60 -14.48
N ASN A 43 3.74 -1.96 -13.38
CA ASN A 43 3.62 -0.50 -13.31
C ASN A 43 4.98 0.15 -12.97
N GLN A 44 5.50 0.93 -13.91
CA GLN A 44 6.79 1.62 -13.80
C GLN A 44 6.69 3.02 -13.13
N GLY A 45 5.48 3.55 -12.94
CA GLY A 45 5.27 4.89 -12.38
C GLY A 45 5.40 4.92 -10.86
N TRP A 46 6.08 5.93 -10.30
CA TRP A 46 6.21 6.11 -8.85
C TRP A 46 5.49 7.36 -8.37
N CYS A 47 4.61 7.21 -7.38
CA CYS A 47 3.97 8.31 -6.66
C CYS A 47 3.69 7.92 -5.22
N SER A 48 3.53 8.90 -4.32
CA SER A 48 3.33 8.65 -2.89
C SER A 48 2.12 7.76 -2.61
N GLN A 49 1.00 7.98 -3.31
CA GLN A 49 -0.20 7.13 -3.20
C GLN A 49 0.10 5.67 -3.54
N ARG A 50 0.89 5.43 -4.59
CA ARG A 50 1.31 4.08 -4.96
C ARG A 50 2.20 3.46 -3.88
N SER A 51 3.12 4.21 -3.30
CA SER A 51 3.93 3.72 -2.17
C SER A 51 3.07 3.30 -0.98
N TYR A 52 2.06 4.09 -0.62
CA TYR A 52 1.11 3.74 0.46
C TYR A 52 0.29 2.50 0.11
N PHE A 53 -0.18 2.39 -1.13
CA PHE A 53 -0.92 1.23 -1.62
C PHE A 53 -0.07 -0.05 -1.57
N LEU A 54 1.18 0.01 -2.06
CA LEU A 54 2.11 -1.12 -2.06
C LEU A 54 2.49 -1.56 -0.65
N ALA A 55 2.66 -0.62 0.29
CA ALA A 55 2.90 -0.95 1.69
C ALA A 55 1.70 -1.71 2.30
N ALA A 56 0.47 -1.28 1.99
CA ALA A 56 -0.74 -1.97 2.42
C ALA A 56 -0.89 -3.36 1.78
N LEU A 57 -0.58 -3.48 0.48
CA LEU A 57 -0.63 -4.72 -0.28
C LEU A 57 0.36 -5.75 0.25
N ARG A 58 1.62 -5.35 0.47
CA ARG A 58 2.63 -6.20 1.09
C ARG A 58 2.15 -6.76 2.43
N LYS A 59 1.60 -5.89 3.29
CA LYS A 59 1.16 -6.26 4.64
C LYS A 59 0.04 -7.30 4.61
N ILE A 60 -0.95 -7.15 3.71
CA ILE A 60 -2.05 -8.13 3.63
C ILE A 60 -1.59 -9.44 3.00
N CYS A 61 -0.75 -9.41 1.96
CA CYS A 61 -0.21 -10.61 1.34
C CYS A 61 0.63 -11.43 2.33
N GLN A 62 1.53 -10.79 3.09
CA GLN A 62 2.30 -11.45 4.15
C GLN A 62 1.38 -12.08 5.22
N LYS A 63 0.32 -11.37 5.63
CA LYS A 63 -0.62 -11.89 6.63
C LYS A 63 -1.39 -13.11 6.14
N ARG A 64 -1.67 -13.21 4.85
CA ARG A 64 -2.45 -14.29 4.24
C ARG A 64 -1.60 -15.35 3.54
N ASN A 65 -0.27 -15.24 3.63
CA ASN A 65 0.66 -16.11 2.91
C ASN A 65 0.43 -16.12 1.38
N VAL A 66 -0.02 -14.99 0.82
CA VAL A 66 -0.11 -14.78 -0.63
C VAL A 66 1.25 -14.28 -1.12
N GLU A 67 1.72 -14.81 -2.24
CA GLU A 67 3.00 -14.41 -2.82
C GLU A 67 3.02 -12.90 -3.12
N TYR A 68 4.01 -12.21 -2.55
CA TYR A 68 4.29 -10.81 -2.79
C TYR A 68 5.74 -10.71 -3.27
N CYS A 69 5.97 -11.03 -4.53
CA CYS A 69 7.28 -10.96 -5.19
C CYS A 69 7.35 -9.76 -6.14
N TRP A 70 8.49 -9.08 -6.11
CA TRP A 70 8.89 -8.07 -7.10
C TRP A 70 9.92 -8.68 -8.04
#